data_AF-A0A498R6U1-F1
#
_entry.id   AF-A0A498R6U1-F1
#
_cell.length_a   1.000
_cell.length_b   1.000
_cell.length_c   1.000
_cell.angle_alpha   90.00
_cell.angle_beta   90.00
_cell.angle_gamma   90.00
#
_symmetry.space_group_name_H-M   'P 1'
#
loop_
_entity.id
_entity.type
_entity.pdbx_description
1 polymer ?
#
loop_
_entity_poly.entity_id
_entity_poly.type
_entity_poly.pdbx_seq_one_letter_code
_entity_poly.pdbx_strand_id
1 'polypeptide(L)'
;MLGILKKAEKVCDAIAGKAAIVWLVIFLVAAAFIVLDRQSGLTGGLNPRTVRGLGKSFGSLAAVAALLSLTYYLLREAYVQLRQRTRILPAADACVKSGLTILRLLHPTLGVLAVHLAVIHAYLMWFVPAHSRLNSIYSGLAVIAILFGTAVLGWIVRQGRRTMAARKKHRLVAWLFVIFYILHLAAA
;
A
#
# COMPACT_ATOMS: atom_id res chain seq x y z
N MET A 1 10.19 -25.18 15.81
CA MET A 1 9.91 -23.76 15.46
C MET A 1 10.92 -23.17 14.47
N LEU A 2 12.24 -23.30 14.70
CA LEU A 2 13.29 -22.77 13.82
C LEU A 2 13.23 -23.25 12.36
N GLY A 3 12.80 -24.49 12.11
CA GLY A 3 12.66 -25.04 10.74
C GLY A 3 11.56 -24.39 9.91
N ILE A 4 10.41 -24.05 10.53
CA ILE A 4 9.29 -23.38 9.85
C ILE A 4 9.68 -21.94 9.49
N LEU A 5 10.38 -21.26 10.41
CA LEU A 5 10.89 -19.90 10.19
C LEU A 5 11.91 -19.85 9.04
N LYS A 6 12.89 -20.76 9.00
CA LYS A 6 13.85 -20.85 7.88
C LYS A 6 13.17 -21.15 6.54
N LYS A 7 12.11 -21.98 6.54
CA LYS A 7 11.34 -22.29 5.32
C LYS A 7 10.53 -21.07 4.87
N ALA A 8 9.90 -20.35 5.80
CA ALA A 8 9.19 -19.10 5.51
C ALA A 8 10.15 -18.01 5.00
N GLU A 9 11.34 -17.89 5.57
CA GLU A 9 12.38 -16.95 5.14
C GLU A 9 12.84 -17.25 3.71
N LYS A 10 13.14 -18.52 3.37
CA LYS A 10 13.46 -18.93 1.99
C LYS A 10 12.32 -18.65 1.00
N VAL A 11 11.08 -18.93 1.38
CA VAL A 11 9.91 -18.65 0.53
C VAL A 11 9.74 -17.14 0.34
N CYS A 12 9.92 -16.35 1.39
CA CYS A 12 9.83 -14.90 1.30
C CYS A 12 10.97 -14.28 0.50
N ASP A 13 12.19 -14.81 0.57
CA ASP A 13 13.32 -14.35 -0.26
C ASP A 13 13.11 -14.72 -1.73
N ALA A 14 12.56 -15.91 -2.02
CA ALA A 14 12.16 -16.30 -3.36
C ALA A 14 11.03 -15.41 -3.91
N ILE A 15 10.03 -15.06 -3.08
CA ILE A 15 8.96 -14.11 -3.42
C ILE A 15 9.54 -12.70 -3.59
N ALA A 16 10.49 -12.28 -2.76
CA ALA A 16 11.12 -10.97 -2.82
C ALA A 16 11.96 -10.81 -4.09
N GLY A 17 12.65 -11.86 -4.54
CA GLY A 17 13.34 -11.91 -5.83
C GLY A 17 12.38 -11.88 -7.02
N LYS A 18 11.18 -12.45 -6.86
CA LYS A 18 10.08 -12.40 -7.83
C LYS A 18 9.13 -11.22 -7.65
N ALA A 19 9.41 -10.30 -6.72
CA ALA A 19 8.49 -9.22 -6.38
C ALA A 19 8.20 -8.31 -7.58
N ALA A 20 9.20 -8.07 -8.43
CA ALA A 20 9.01 -7.33 -9.67
C ALA A 20 7.99 -7.99 -10.60
N ILE A 21 8.00 -9.33 -10.70
CA ILE A 21 7.02 -10.09 -11.51
C ILE A 21 5.63 -9.96 -10.88
N VAL A 22 5.51 -10.13 -9.56
CA VAL A 22 4.23 -9.97 -8.86
C VAL A 22 3.66 -8.56 -9.08
N TRP A 23 4.50 -7.53 -8.97
CA TRP A 23 4.07 -6.15 -9.17
C TRP A 23 3.69 -5.87 -10.62
N LEU A 24 4.44 -6.41 -11.58
CA LEU A 24 4.10 -6.33 -13.00
C LEU A 24 2.76 -7.01 -13.28
N VAL A 25 2.51 -8.19 -12.72
CA VAL A 25 1.23 -8.88 -12.86
C VAL A 25 0.08 -8.05 -12.27
N ILE A 26 0.23 -7.50 -11.06
CA ILE A 26 -0.78 -6.63 -10.44
C ILE A 26 -1.05 -5.40 -11.33
N PHE A 27 0.01 -4.80 -11.90
CA PHE A 27 -0.10 -3.68 -12.83
C PHE A 27 -0.84 -4.04 -14.10
N LEU A 28 -0.46 -5.13 -14.75
CA LEU A 28 -1.09 -5.61 -15.97
C LEU A 28 -2.57 -5.95 -15.74
N VAL A 29 -2.93 -6.53 -14.59
CA VAL A 29 -4.32 -6.82 -14.23
C VAL A 29 -5.13 -5.53 -14.06
N ALA A 30 -4.61 -4.53 -13.35
CA ALA A 30 -5.28 -3.25 -13.18
C ALA A 30 -5.43 -2.49 -14.51
N ALA A 31 -4.37 -2.49 -15.34
CA ALA A 31 -4.40 -1.86 -16.66
C ALA A 31 -5.38 -2.58 -17.60
N ALA A 32 -5.35 -3.92 -17.63
CA ALA A 32 -6.28 -4.72 -18.42
C ALA A 32 -7.72 -4.47 -17.99
N PHE A 33 -8.01 -4.38 -16.68
CA PHE A 33 -9.33 -4.02 -16.18
C PHE A 33 -9.80 -2.67 -16.75
N ILE A 34 -8.97 -1.63 -16.69
CA ILE A 34 -9.31 -0.28 -17.20
C ILE A 34 -9.52 -0.31 -18.72
N VAL A 35 -8.62 -0.96 -19.46
CA VAL A 35 -8.69 -1.02 -20.94
C VAL A 35 -9.93 -1.79 -21.40
N LEU A 36 -10.17 -2.97 -20.83
CA LEU A 36 -11.33 -3.78 -21.15
C LEU A 36 -12.61 -3.04 -20.82
N ASP A 37 -12.69 -2.41 -19.64
CA ASP A 37 -13.85 -1.65 -19.24
C ASP A 37 -14.15 -0.47 -20.19
N ARG A 38 -13.11 0.24 -20.65
CA ARG A 38 -13.25 1.31 -21.63
C ARG A 38 -13.71 0.84 -23.01
N GLN A 39 -13.32 -0.36 -23.43
CA GLN A 39 -13.70 -0.93 -24.73
C GLN A 39 -15.10 -1.55 -24.70
N SER A 40 -15.45 -2.28 -23.65
CA SER A 40 -16.70 -3.03 -23.57
C SER A 40 -17.81 -2.28 -22.83
N GLY A 41 -17.50 -1.17 -22.15
CA GLY A 41 -18.46 -0.43 -21.33
C GLY A 41 -19.02 -1.26 -20.17
N LEU A 42 -18.24 -2.23 -19.66
CA LEU A 42 -18.70 -3.20 -18.65
C LEU A 42 -19.32 -2.51 -17.43
N THR A 43 -18.64 -1.51 -16.87
CA THR A 43 -19.13 -0.72 -15.73
C THR A 43 -20.14 0.33 -16.14
N GLY A 44 -20.10 0.80 -17.39
CA GLY A 44 -21.08 1.74 -17.94
C GLY A 44 -22.50 1.17 -18.03
N GLY A 45 -22.63 -0.14 -18.20
CA GLY A 45 -23.92 -0.86 -18.18
C GLY A 45 -24.44 -1.19 -16.77
N LEU A 46 -23.64 -1.01 -15.72
CA LEU A 46 -24.06 -1.29 -14.35
C LEU A 46 -24.85 -0.13 -13.75
N ASN A 47 -25.73 -0.43 -12.80
CA ASN A 47 -26.41 0.60 -12.01
C ASN A 47 -25.36 1.49 -11.30
N PRO A 48 -25.50 2.84 -11.35
CA PRO A 48 -24.57 3.76 -10.70
C PRO A 48 -24.33 3.48 -9.21
N ARG A 49 -25.33 2.94 -8.49
CA ARG A 49 -25.19 2.52 -7.09
C ARG A 49 -24.20 1.37 -6.92
N THR A 50 -24.26 0.39 -7.82
CA THR A 50 -23.34 -0.77 -7.82
C THR A 50 -21.92 -0.33 -8.09
N VAL A 51 -21.71 0.53 -9.09
CA VAL A 51 -20.37 1.04 -9.40
C VAL A 51 -19.81 1.88 -8.26
N ARG A 52 -20.65 2.74 -7.64
CA ARG A 52 -20.24 3.47 -6.44
C ARG A 52 -19.89 2.53 -5.29
N GLY A 53 -20.62 1.43 -5.12
CA GLY A 53 -20.33 0.38 -4.16
C GLY A 53 -18.96 -0.25 -4.39
N LEU A 54 -18.68 -0.68 -5.63
CA LEU A 54 -17.38 -1.22 -6.02
C LEU A 54 -16.26 -0.21 -5.81
N GLY A 55 -16.45 1.04 -6.25
CA GLY A 55 -15.51 2.14 -6.04
C GLY A 55 -15.17 2.30 -4.57
N LYS A 56 -16.16 2.36 -3.68
CA LYS A 56 -15.94 2.41 -2.22
C LYS A 56 -15.16 1.20 -1.70
N SER A 57 -15.51 -0.02 -2.13
CA SER A 57 -14.79 -1.23 -1.73
C SER A 57 -13.32 -1.19 -2.14
N PHE A 58 -13.01 -0.80 -3.38
CA PHE A 58 -11.63 -0.63 -3.84
C PHE A 58 -10.89 0.45 -3.03
N GLY A 59 -11.54 1.57 -2.72
CA GLY A 59 -10.99 2.61 -1.86
C GLY A 59 -10.67 2.12 -0.44
N SER A 60 -11.58 1.37 0.18
CA SER A 60 -11.37 0.76 1.50
C SER A 60 -10.23 -0.27 1.49
N LEU A 61 -10.16 -1.12 0.46
CA LEU A 61 -9.08 -2.10 0.32
C LEU A 61 -7.72 -1.41 0.11
N ALA A 62 -7.68 -0.33 -0.68
CA ALA A 62 -6.48 0.48 -0.86
C ALA A 62 -5.98 1.05 0.48
N ALA A 63 -6.90 1.60 1.29
CA ALA A 63 -6.60 2.12 2.61
C ALA A 63 -6.09 1.04 3.57
N VAL A 64 -6.75 -0.12 3.61
CA VAL A 64 -6.30 -1.27 4.44
C VAL A 64 -4.90 -1.70 4.03
N ALA A 65 -4.62 -1.86 2.74
CA ALA A 65 -3.29 -2.22 2.24
C ALA A 65 -2.23 -1.18 2.62
N ALA A 66 -2.53 0.12 2.50
CA ALA A 66 -1.63 1.20 2.87
C ALA A 66 -1.38 1.25 4.40
N LEU A 67 -2.42 1.08 5.22
CA LEU A 67 -2.31 1.06 6.68
C LEU A 67 -1.52 -0.15 7.18
N LEU A 68 -1.76 -1.34 6.64
CA LEU A 68 -0.96 -2.54 6.94
C LEU A 68 0.51 -2.34 6.55
N SER A 69 0.76 -1.66 5.43
CA SER A 69 2.11 -1.26 5.04
C SER A 69 2.74 -0.32 6.08
N LEU A 70 2.00 0.66 6.61
CA LEU A 70 2.46 1.57 7.67
C LEU A 70 2.73 0.84 9.01
N THR A 71 1.94 -0.18 9.35
CA THR A 71 2.08 -0.95 10.60
C THR A 71 3.48 -1.51 10.78
N TYR A 72 4.14 -1.95 9.71
CA TYR A 72 5.55 -2.38 9.75
C TYR A 72 6.47 -1.31 10.36
N TYR A 73 6.33 -0.05 9.93
CA TYR A 73 7.18 1.04 10.40
C TYR A 73 6.92 1.35 11.87
N LEU A 74 5.65 1.42 12.27
CA LEU A 74 5.26 1.69 13.66
C LEU A 74 5.76 0.60 14.60
N LEU A 75 5.55 -0.67 14.24
CA LEU A 75 6.03 -1.81 15.03
C LEU A 75 7.55 -1.85 15.11
N ARG A 76 8.26 -1.55 14.01
CA ARG A 76 9.73 -1.49 14.00
C ARG A 76 10.24 -0.38 14.94
N GLU A 77 9.63 0.80 14.90
CA GLU A 77 10.02 1.93 15.75
C GLU A 77 9.80 1.60 17.24
N ALA A 78 8.61 1.09 17.57
CA ALA A 78 8.26 0.66 18.92
C ALA A 78 9.21 -0.43 19.43
N TYR A 79 9.52 -1.43 18.60
CA TYR A 79 10.45 -2.49 18.92
C TYR A 79 11.88 -1.96 19.20
N VAL A 80 12.40 -1.06 18.37
CA VAL A 80 13.73 -0.46 18.58
C VAL A 80 13.78 0.32 19.90
N GLN A 81 12.76 1.13 20.20
CA GLN A 81 12.68 1.90 21.44
C GLN A 81 12.57 0.99 22.68
N LEU A 82 11.75 -0.05 22.63
CA LEU A 82 11.59 -1.01 23.72
C LEU A 82 12.89 -1.81 23.97
N ARG A 83 13.61 -2.16 22.90
CA ARG A 83 14.90 -2.86 23.01
C ARG A 83 15.99 -1.98 23.63
N GLN A 84 16.05 -0.70 23.27
CA GLN A 84 16.99 0.26 23.86
C GLN A 84 16.76 0.44 25.36
N ARG A 85 15.51 0.27 25.83
CA ARG A 85 15.14 0.36 27.24
C ARG A 85 15.21 -0.99 27.98
N THR A 86 15.82 -2.03 27.38
CA THR A 86 15.95 -3.40 27.95
C THR A 86 14.64 -4.02 28.46
N ARG A 87 13.49 -3.63 27.89
CA ARG A 87 12.15 -4.09 28.34
C ARG A 87 11.63 -5.37 27.68
N ILE A 88 12.44 -6.04 26.86
CA ILE A 88 11.98 -7.18 26.04
C ILE A 88 12.62 -8.47 26.54
N LEU A 89 11.78 -9.44 26.93
CA LEU A 89 12.20 -10.80 27.27
C LEU A 89 12.80 -11.51 26.04
N PRO A 90 13.85 -12.34 26.19
CA PRO A 90 14.55 -12.99 25.06
C PRO A 90 13.63 -13.82 24.14
N ALA A 91 12.64 -14.52 24.70
CA ALA A 91 11.68 -15.30 23.92
C ALA A 91 10.73 -14.42 23.09
N ALA A 92 10.30 -13.27 23.64
CA ALA A 92 9.48 -12.30 22.93
C ALA A 92 10.27 -11.61 21.81
N ASP A 93 11.57 -11.37 22.01
CA ASP A 93 12.47 -10.76 21.02
C ASP A 93 12.54 -11.57 19.72
N ALA A 94 12.67 -12.90 19.81
CA ALA A 94 12.74 -13.78 18.64
C ALA A 94 11.42 -13.80 17.85
N CYS A 95 10.27 -13.81 18.55
CA CYS A 95 8.95 -13.76 17.92
C CYS A 95 8.73 -12.43 17.19
N VAL A 96 9.00 -11.30 17.86
CA VAL A 96 8.83 -9.96 17.27
C VAL A 96 9.76 -9.76 16.07
N LYS A 97 11.03 -10.20 16.14
CA LYS A 97 11.95 -10.16 14.99
C LYS A 97 11.42 -10.93 13.79
N SER A 98 10.85 -12.12 14.02
CA SER A 98 10.28 -12.95 12.96
C SER A 98 9.10 -12.24 12.29
N GLY A 99 8.17 -11.70 13.09
CA GLY A 99 7.04 -10.91 12.58
C GLY A 99 7.48 -9.67 11.80
N LEU A 100 8.44 -8.91 12.32
CA LEU A 100 9.00 -7.73 11.64
C LEU A 100 9.68 -8.10 10.32
N THR A 101 10.28 -9.28 10.23
CA THR A 101 10.92 -9.77 8.99
C THR A 101 9.88 -10.04 7.92
N ILE A 102 8.79 -10.74 8.28
CA ILE A 102 7.65 -10.99 7.37
C ILE A 102 7.03 -9.67 6.93
N LEU A 103 6.75 -8.77 7.88
CA LEU A 103 6.17 -7.45 7.57
C LEU A 103 7.08 -6.62 6.67
N ARG A 104 8.41 -6.67 6.86
CA ARG A 104 9.37 -5.99 5.98
C ARG A 104 9.28 -6.50 4.54
N LEU A 105 9.03 -7.80 4.35
CA LEU A 105 8.92 -8.44 3.04
C LEU A 105 7.58 -8.11 2.37
N LEU A 106 6.49 -8.05 3.13
CA LEU A 106 5.15 -7.72 2.65
C LEU A 106 4.96 -6.22 2.37
N HIS A 107 5.59 -5.34 3.16
CA HIS A 107 5.47 -3.89 3.09
C HIS A 107 5.49 -3.30 1.66
N PRO A 108 6.49 -3.60 0.80
CA PRO A 108 6.53 -3.05 -0.55
C PRO A 108 5.41 -3.61 -1.44
N THR A 109 5.04 -4.89 -1.29
CA THR A 109 3.93 -5.49 -2.04
C THR A 109 2.59 -4.87 -1.65
N LEU A 110 2.37 -4.62 -0.36
CA LEU A 110 1.18 -3.93 0.13
C LEU A 110 1.13 -2.47 -0.35
N GLY A 111 2.26 -1.77 -0.39
CA GLY A 111 2.34 -0.40 -0.91
C GLY A 111 2.00 -0.33 -2.40
N VAL A 112 2.53 -1.25 -3.21
CA VAL A 112 2.20 -1.36 -4.63
C VAL A 112 0.72 -1.73 -4.82
N LEU A 113 0.21 -2.70 -4.08
CA LEU A 113 -1.20 -3.09 -4.13
C LEU A 113 -2.13 -1.91 -3.79
N ALA A 114 -1.80 -1.13 -2.76
CA ALA A 114 -2.55 0.07 -2.38
C ALA A 114 -2.63 1.09 -3.53
N VAL A 115 -1.53 1.34 -4.25
CA VAL A 115 -1.51 2.23 -5.43
C VAL A 115 -2.51 1.74 -6.49
N HIS A 116 -2.49 0.44 -6.82
CA HIS A 116 -3.35 -0.10 -7.87
C HIS A 116 -4.83 -0.03 -7.51
N LEU A 117 -5.17 -0.41 -6.27
CA LEU A 117 -6.54 -0.31 -5.77
C LEU A 117 -7.02 1.15 -5.74
N ALA A 118 -6.14 2.10 -5.40
CA ALA A 118 -6.46 3.53 -5.42
C ALA A 118 -6.69 4.06 -6.85
N VAL A 119 -5.92 3.58 -7.83
CA VAL A 119 -6.13 3.93 -9.25
C VAL A 119 -7.47 3.37 -9.76
N ILE A 120 -7.79 2.11 -9.45
CA ILE A 120 -9.09 1.51 -9.80
C ILE A 120 -10.24 2.29 -9.12
N HIS A 121 -10.08 2.63 -7.84
CA HIS A 121 -11.03 3.47 -7.11
C HIS A 121 -11.26 4.81 -7.81
N ALA A 122 -10.20 5.54 -8.16
CA ALA A 122 -10.31 6.81 -8.87
C ALA A 122 -10.97 6.64 -10.24
N TYR A 123 -10.62 5.59 -10.99
CA TYR A 123 -11.23 5.30 -12.27
C TYR A 123 -12.75 5.12 -12.16
N LEU A 124 -13.21 4.27 -11.24
CA LEU A 124 -14.64 4.00 -11.04
C LEU A 124 -15.40 5.24 -10.56
N MET A 125 -14.79 6.06 -9.70
CA MET A 125 -15.43 7.26 -9.15
C MET A 125 -15.43 8.44 -10.13
N TRP A 126 -14.46 8.49 -11.06
CA TRP A 126 -14.33 9.58 -12.04
C TRP A 126 -15.14 9.36 -13.30
N PHE A 127 -15.07 8.16 -13.88
CA PHE A 127 -15.60 7.90 -15.22
C PHE A 127 -17.00 7.29 -15.23
N VAL A 128 -17.48 6.79 -14.10
CA VAL A 128 -18.89 6.41 -13.95
C VAL A 128 -19.57 7.52 -13.16
N PRO A 129 -20.72 8.07 -13.62
CA PRO A 129 -21.35 9.27 -13.06
C PRO A 129 -21.86 9.05 -11.63
N ALA A 130 -20.95 8.99 -10.67
CA ALA A 130 -21.20 9.15 -9.27
C ALA A 130 -21.07 10.64 -8.99
N HIS A 131 -22.17 11.29 -8.59
CA HIS A 131 -22.18 12.71 -8.23
C HIS A 131 -21.18 12.94 -7.08
N SER A 132 -19.96 13.35 -7.44
CA SER A 132 -18.85 13.54 -6.52
C SER A 132 -18.51 15.02 -6.51
N ARG A 133 -18.35 15.58 -5.30
CA ARG A 133 -18.00 16.99 -5.12
C ARG A 133 -16.60 17.23 -5.68
N LEU A 134 -16.38 18.36 -6.38
CA LEU A 134 -15.07 18.72 -6.94
C LEU A 134 -13.94 18.65 -5.89
N ASN A 135 -14.21 19.04 -4.65
CA ASN A 135 -13.23 18.95 -3.55
C ASN A 135 -12.82 17.50 -3.22
N SER A 136 -13.75 16.54 -3.31
CA SER A 136 -13.47 15.11 -3.10
C SER A 136 -12.57 14.57 -4.22
N ILE A 137 -12.84 14.98 -5.46
CA ILE A 137 -12.04 14.67 -6.64
C ILE A 137 -10.59 15.16 -6.47
N TYR A 138 -10.38 16.46 -6.21
CA TYR A 138 -9.03 17.02 -6.12
C TYR A 138 -8.25 16.48 -4.92
N SER A 139 -8.90 16.32 -3.77
CA SER A 139 -8.26 15.69 -2.60
C SER A 139 -7.88 14.23 -2.87
N GLY A 140 -8.71 13.47 -3.60
CA GLY A 140 -8.41 12.09 -3.99
C GLY A 140 -7.21 11.99 -4.94
N LEU A 141 -7.12 12.87 -5.93
CA LEU A 141 -5.96 12.95 -6.83
C LEU A 141 -4.67 13.28 -6.06
N ALA A 142 -4.74 14.21 -5.10
CA ALA A 142 -3.60 14.53 -4.25
C ALA A 142 -3.13 13.32 -3.42
N VAL A 143 -4.07 12.56 -2.83
CA VAL A 143 -3.76 11.33 -2.09
C VAL A 143 -3.06 10.30 -2.98
N ILE A 144 -3.55 10.09 -4.21
CA ILE A 144 -2.96 9.14 -5.16
C ILE A 144 -1.55 9.58 -5.56
N ALA A 145 -1.34 10.87 -5.84
CA ALA A 145 -0.02 11.39 -6.19
C ALA A 145 0.99 11.18 -5.06
N ILE A 146 0.60 11.44 -3.81
CA ILE A 146 1.45 11.23 -2.63
C ILE A 146 1.71 9.73 -2.40
N LEU A 147 0.70 8.88 -2.56
CA LEU A 147 0.83 7.42 -2.44
C LEU A 147 1.80 6.87 -3.49
N PHE A 148 1.68 7.32 -4.74
CA PHE A 148 2.60 6.98 -5.83
C PHE A 148 4.03 7.44 -5.53
N GLY A 149 4.20 8.69 -5.09
CA GLY A 149 5.50 9.22 -4.65
C GLY A 149 6.11 8.41 -3.49
N THR A 150 5.29 7.94 -2.56
CA THR A 150 5.72 7.05 -1.47
C THR A 150 6.24 5.72 -2.03
N ALA A 151 5.50 5.09 -2.94
CA ALA A 151 5.92 3.83 -3.57
C ALA A 151 7.23 3.97 -4.35
N VAL A 152 7.40 5.06 -5.12
CA VAL A 152 8.63 5.37 -5.85
C VAL A 152 9.82 5.55 -4.91
N LEU A 153 9.65 6.34 -3.83
CA LEU A 153 10.69 6.48 -2.81
C LEU A 153 11.02 5.15 -2.13
N GLY A 154 10.02 4.31 -1.87
CA GLY A 154 10.19 2.97 -1.30
C GLY A 154 11.03 2.06 -2.20
N TRP A 155 10.79 2.13 -3.52
CA TRP A 155 11.61 1.43 -4.52
C TRP A 155 13.05 1.93 -4.54
N ILE A 156 13.28 3.26 -4.54
CA ILE A 156 14.62 3.86 -4.49
C ILE A 156 15.38 3.43 -3.24
N VAL A 157 14.71 3.42 -2.07
CA VAL A 157 15.31 2.95 -0.80
C VAL A 157 15.70 1.47 -0.89
N ARG A 158 14.95 0.66 -1.65
CA ARG A 158 15.23 -0.77 -1.85
C ARG A 158 16.42 -1.03 -2.78
N GLN A 159 16.56 -0.27 -3.86
CA GLN A 159 17.61 -0.43 -4.88
C GLN A 159 19.05 -0.04 -4.46
N GLY A 160 19.34 0.06 -3.17
CA GLY A 160 20.71 0.24 -2.69
C GLY A 160 21.13 1.68 -2.41
N ARG A 161 20.30 2.68 -2.74
CA ARG A 161 20.43 4.04 -2.17
C ARG A 161 19.88 4.07 -0.74
N ARG A 162 20.35 3.16 0.11
CA ARG A 162 19.98 3.02 1.53
C ARG A 162 20.51 4.17 2.40
N THR A 163 20.68 5.35 1.83
CA THR A 163 21.07 6.54 2.58
C THR A 163 19.99 6.84 3.62
N MET A 164 20.43 7.31 4.78
CA MET A 164 19.50 7.73 5.84
C MET A 164 18.57 8.84 5.35
N ALA A 165 19.03 9.69 4.43
CA ALA A 165 18.24 10.74 3.79
C ALA A 165 17.04 10.18 3.00
N ALA A 166 17.23 9.16 2.15
CA ALA A 166 16.13 8.58 1.37
C ALA A 166 15.06 7.94 2.27
N ARG A 167 15.48 7.26 3.35
CA ARG A 167 14.56 6.68 4.35
C ARG A 167 13.77 7.76 5.10
N LYS A 168 14.41 8.88 5.45
CA LYS A 168 13.74 10.03 6.08
C LYS A 168 12.69 10.64 5.13
N LYS A 169 13.03 10.83 3.86
CA LYS A 169 12.09 11.33 2.83
C LYS A 169 10.90 10.38 2.65
N HIS A 170 11.15 9.07 2.49
CA HIS A 170 10.07 8.08 2.39
C HIS A 170 9.11 8.14 3.58
N ARG A 171 9.66 8.24 4.81
CA ARG A 171 8.86 8.39 6.03
C ARG A 171 8.05 9.68 6.06
N LEU A 172 8.65 10.80 5.67
CA LEU A 172 7.96 12.10 5.61
C LEU A 172 6.77 12.03 4.65
N VAL A 173 6.98 11.51 3.44
CA VAL A 173 5.92 11.39 2.43
C VAL A 173 4.83 10.40 2.89
N ALA A 174 5.20 9.32 3.58
CA ALA A 174 4.21 8.40 4.18
C ALA A 174 3.34 9.10 5.25
N TRP A 175 3.90 10.01 6.06
CA TRP A 175 3.10 10.82 6.99
C TRP A 175 2.19 11.81 6.27
N LEU A 176 2.68 12.47 5.21
CA LEU A 176 1.85 13.32 4.37
C LEU A 176 0.69 12.53 3.76
N PHE A 177 0.93 11.29 3.32
CA PHE A 177 -0.14 10.41 2.83
C PHE A 177 -1.23 10.22 3.88
N VAL A 178 -0.88 9.92 5.13
CA VAL A 178 -1.86 9.75 6.22
C VAL A 178 -2.70 11.01 6.42
N ILE A 179 -2.06 12.18 6.46
CA ILE A 179 -2.75 13.47 6.63
C ILE A 179 -3.72 13.73 5.47
N PHE A 180 -3.24 13.63 4.24
CA PHE A 180 -4.07 13.87 3.06
C PHE A 180 -5.19 12.85 2.91
N TYR A 181 -4.95 11.59 3.31
CA TYR A 181 -5.97 10.57 3.34
C TYR A 181 -7.10 10.91 4.32
N ILE A 182 -6.78 11.38 5.53
CA ILE A 182 -7.78 11.85 6.50
C ILE A 182 -8.58 13.03 5.93
N LEU A 183 -7.90 14.01 5.30
CA LEU A 183 -8.57 15.14 4.67
C LEU A 183 -9.49 14.71 3.51
N HIS A 184 -9.07 13.73 2.71
CA HIS A 184 -9.88 13.18 1.64
C HIS A 184 -11.12 12.46 2.19
N LEU A 185 -10.99 11.68 3.25
CA LEU A 185 -12.14 11.05 3.93
C LEU A 185 -13.13 12.09 4.47
N ALA A 186 -12.65 13.22 4.99
CA ALA A 186 -13.52 14.31 5.45
C ALA A 186 -14.21 15.06 4.31
N ALA A 187 -13.66 15.01 3.09
CA ALA A 187 -14.18 15.70 1.91
C ALA A 187 -15.06 14.81 1.00
N ALA A 188 -14.99 13.49 1.15
CA ALA A 188 -15.68 12.48 0.32
C ALA A 188 -17.08 12.12 0.83
#